data_AF-K4IDZ1-F1
#
_entry.id   AF-K4IDZ1-F1
#
_cell.length_a   1.000
_cell.length_b   1.000
_cell.length_c   1.000
_cell.angle_alpha   90.00
_cell.angle_beta   90.00
_cell.angle_gamma   90.00
#
_symmetry.space_group_name_H-M   'P 1'
#
loop_
_entity.id
_entity.type
_entity.pdbx_description
1 polymer ?
#
loop_
_entity_poly.entity_id
_entity_poly.type
_entity_poly.pdbx_seq_one_letter_code
_entity_poly.pdbx_strand_id
1 'polypeptide(L)'
;MFRYLLSFSAFLIFFGRAYQFFFFGAPYRAIFWDESLLSPVVEGLFNYSWQEYATNLNVNTFIENLTILSSVVFLVSALLCLFWHQIKLHILKKTILGTGIFLLFFMGICMVKSKNYDILQLFELSIQLIVPLVIFFNASLKNMDVSKLSKWLKIAVALTFIPHGLFAMGLFYVPGHFIDMTIKILGVNETQATQLLFMIGVLDIIVSIFIFIPKLARPTLVYVMIWGFLTAVARLVSGFNPDFFWSSLHNSTYLTLYRLPHALVPLIIFLILPKTHTLTFKLLTNEN
;
A
#
# COMPACT_ATOMS: atom_id res chain seq x y z
N MET A 1 -0.53 -20.16 -10.90
CA MET A 1 0.10 -19.71 -9.63
C MET A 1 0.05 -18.20 -9.47
N PHE A 2 0.80 -17.40 -10.25
CA PHE A 2 0.90 -15.94 -10.05
C PHE A 2 -0.43 -15.17 -10.05
N ARG A 3 -1.43 -15.63 -10.83
CA ARG A 3 -2.78 -15.03 -10.88
C ARG A 3 -3.52 -15.11 -9.54
N TYR A 4 -3.41 -16.26 -8.85
CA TYR A 4 -3.99 -16.42 -7.52
C TYR A 4 -3.26 -15.55 -6.50
N LEU A 5 -1.95 -15.41 -6.61
CA LEU A 5 -1.17 -14.49 -5.77
C LEU A 5 -1.58 -13.03 -5.99
N LEU A 6 -1.89 -12.63 -7.23
CA LEU A 6 -2.39 -11.29 -7.53
C LEU A 6 -3.76 -11.04 -6.89
N SER A 7 -4.71 -11.96 -7.06
CA SER A 7 -6.02 -11.93 -6.40
C SER A 7 -5.90 -11.88 -4.88
N PHE A 8 -5.02 -12.71 -4.31
CA PHE A 8 -4.76 -12.75 -2.87
C PHE A 8 -4.12 -11.46 -2.36
N SER A 9 -3.21 -10.85 -3.13
CA SER A 9 -2.62 -9.55 -2.80
C SER A 9 -3.70 -8.46 -2.74
N ALA A 10 -4.60 -8.41 -3.74
CA ALA A 10 -5.73 -7.48 -3.72
C ALA A 10 -6.70 -7.73 -2.55
N PHE A 11 -6.97 -9.01 -2.25
CA PHE A 11 -7.75 -9.40 -1.08
C PHE A 11 -7.13 -8.84 0.22
N LEU A 12 -5.83 -9.02 0.43
CA LEU A 12 -5.13 -8.53 1.63
C LEU A 12 -5.18 -7.00 1.75
N ILE A 13 -5.05 -6.27 0.63
CA ILE A 13 -5.17 -4.80 0.60
C ILE A 13 -6.55 -4.39 1.09
N PHE A 14 -7.60 -4.87 0.41
CA PHE A 14 -8.96 -4.47 0.71
C PHE A 14 -9.42 -4.96 2.09
N PHE A 15 -9.08 -6.20 2.46
CA PHE A 15 -9.44 -6.75 3.76
C PHE A 15 -8.74 -6.01 4.91
N GLY A 16 -7.44 -5.72 4.75
CA GLY A 16 -6.71 -4.92 5.74
C GLY A 16 -7.26 -3.50 5.89
N ARG A 17 -7.70 -2.87 4.79
CA ARG A 17 -8.33 -1.53 4.82
C ARG A 17 -9.76 -1.56 5.35
N ALA A 18 -10.52 -2.61 5.06
CA ALA A 18 -11.84 -2.84 5.66
C ALA A 18 -11.72 -2.95 7.18
N TYR A 19 -10.77 -3.77 7.66
CA TYR A 19 -10.48 -3.92 9.08
C TYR A 19 -10.10 -2.58 9.71
N GLN A 20 -9.18 -1.84 9.07
CA GLN A 20 -8.77 -0.51 9.53
C GLN A 20 -9.98 0.40 9.71
N PHE A 21 -10.81 0.53 8.67
CA PHE A 21 -11.90 1.51 8.66
C PHE A 21 -12.99 1.15 9.68
N PHE A 22 -13.27 -0.13 9.86
CA PHE A 22 -14.30 -0.58 10.78
C PHE A 22 -13.93 -0.36 12.24
N PHE A 23 -12.67 -0.63 12.63
CA PHE A 23 -12.25 -0.55 14.04
C PHE A 23 -11.50 0.73 14.41
N PHE A 24 -10.72 1.30 13.48
CA PHE A 24 -9.83 2.45 13.73
C PHE A 24 -10.26 3.71 12.96
N GLY A 25 -11.29 3.60 12.13
CA GLY A 25 -11.83 4.71 11.34
C GLY A 25 -11.02 5.05 10.09
N ALA A 26 -11.48 6.09 9.39
CA ALA A 26 -10.88 6.60 8.17
C ALA A 26 -10.38 8.04 8.37
N PRO A 27 -9.35 8.48 7.64
CA PRO A 27 -8.84 9.85 7.69
C PRO A 27 -9.77 10.88 7.02
N TYR A 28 -11.06 10.59 6.83
CA TYR A 28 -12.01 11.46 6.13
C TYR A 28 -12.21 12.82 6.82
N ARG A 29 -12.07 12.88 8.15
CA ARG A 29 -12.10 14.13 8.91
C ARG A 29 -11.01 15.12 8.47
N ALA A 30 -9.89 14.65 7.91
CA ALA A 30 -8.82 15.51 7.41
C ALA A 30 -9.28 16.45 6.27
N ILE A 31 -10.37 16.12 5.58
CA ILE A 31 -11.00 16.97 4.57
C ILE A 31 -12.32 17.52 5.11
N PHE A 32 -13.21 16.65 5.60
CA PHE A 32 -14.56 17.05 6.00
C PHE A 32 -14.64 17.87 7.29
N TRP A 33 -13.54 18.02 8.02
CA TRP A 33 -13.48 18.86 9.21
C TRP A 33 -12.35 19.89 9.14
N ASP A 34 -11.86 20.17 7.92
CA ASP A 34 -10.88 21.23 7.70
C ASP A 34 -11.59 22.53 7.33
N GLU A 35 -11.47 23.54 8.20
CA GLU A 35 -12.12 24.84 8.04
C GLU A 35 -11.68 25.54 6.76
N SER A 36 -10.38 25.54 6.46
CA SER A 36 -9.84 26.24 5.30
C SER A 36 -10.35 25.67 3.98
N LEU A 37 -10.65 24.37 3.94
CA LEU A 37 -11.16 23.69 2.75
C LEU A 37 -12.67 23.79 2.62
N LEU A 38 -13.41 23.63 3.73
CA LEU A 38 -14.85 23.49 3.68
C LEU A 38 -15.63 24.75 4.01
N SER A 39 -15.08 25.73 4.73
CA SER A 39 -15.82 26.98 5.02
C SER A 39 -16.31 27.68 3.74
N PRO A 40 -15.57 27.77 2.61
CA PRO A 40 -16.07 28.41 1.40
C PRO A 40 -17.26 27.67 0.78
N VAL A 41 -17.32 26.34 0.97
CA VAL A 41 -18.38 25.48 0.45
C VAL A 41 -19.61 25.53 1.37
N VAL A 42 -19.40 25.42 2.68
CA VAL A 42 -20.44 25.39 3.70
C VAL A 42 -21.14 26.74 3.81
N GLU A 43 -20.37 27.82 3.93
CA GLU A 43 -20.91 29.18 4.07
C GLU A 43 -21.45 29.70 2.73
N GLY A 44 -20.78 29.37 1.61
CA GLY A 44 -21.17 29.87 0.29
C GLY A 44 -22.35 29.14 -0.34
N LEU A 45 -22.44 27.81 -0.23
CA LEU A 45 -23.48 27.02 -0.91
C LEU A 45 -24.62 26.59 0.01
N PHE A 46 -24.31 26.30 1.28
CA PHE A 46 -25.29 25.75 2.21
C PHE A 46 -25.81 26.77 3.22
N ASN A 47 -25.25 28.00 3.22
CA ASN A 47 -25.66 29.11 4.08
C ASN A 47 -25.66 28.75 5.58
N TYR A 48 -24.77 27.82 5.97
CA TYR A 48 -24.46 27.49 7.36
C TYR A 48 -23.19 28.24 7.76
N SER A 49 -23.09 28.68 9.02
CA SER A 49 -21.80 29.10 9.55
C SER A 49 -20.87 27.88 9.73
N TRP A 50 -19.55 28.09 9.64
CA TRP A 50 -18.59 27.03 9.96
C TRP A 50 -18.81 26.44 11.37
N GLN A 51 -19.12 27.30 12.35
CA GLN A 51 -19.36 26.87 13.73
C GLN A 51 -20.56 25.94 13.85
N GLU A 52 -21.67 26.23 13.14
CA GLU A 52 -22.82 25.34 13.10
C GLU A 52 -22.47 24.01 12.43
N TYR A 53 -21.72 24.02 11.33
CA TYR A 53 -21.31 22.80 10.65
C TYR A 53 -20.41 21.90 11.52
N ALA A 54 -19.37 22.49 12.12
CA ALA A 54 -18.38 21.77 12.93
C ALA A 54 -18.96 21.20 14.24
N THR A 55 -20.05 21.79 14.75
CA THR A 55 -20.72 21.33 15.99
C THR A 55 -21.94 20.46 15.73
N ASN A 56 -22.34 20.28 14.45
CA ASN A 56 -23.52 19.51 14.09
C ASN A 56 -23.31 18.00 14.23
N LEU A 57 -24.09 17.36 15.10
CA LEU A 57 -24.05 15.90 15.27
C LEU A 57 -24.36 15.13 13.98
N ASN A 58 -25.19 15.68 13.08
CA ASN A 58 -25.52 15.04 11.80
C ASN A 58 -24.30 14.95 10.88
N VAL A 59 -23.43 15.96 10.89
CA VAL A 59 -22.17 15.95 10.12
C VAL A 59 -21.23 14.88 10.66
N ASN A 60 -21.06 14.80 11.99
CA ASN A 60 -20.24 13.74 12.57
C ASN A 60 -20.79 12.34 12.24
N THR A 61 -22.11 12.15 12.39
CA THR A 61 -22.80 10.89 12.08
C THR A 61 -22.67 10.52 10.61
N PHE A 62 -22.73 11.51 9.71
CA PHE A 62 -22.49 11.30 8.28
C PHE A 62 -21.07 10.80 8.00
N ILE A 63 -20.04 11.41 8.60
CA ILE A 63 -18.64 10.98 8.41
C ILE A 63 -18.42 9.56 8.96
N GLU A 64 -19.02 9.23 10.10
CA GLU A 64 -18.98 7.88 10.68
C GLU A 64 -19.67 6.84 9.79
N ASN A 65 -20.89 7.14 9.33
CA ASN A 65 -21.62 6.28 8.40
C ASN A 65 -20.87 6.08 7.08
N LEU A 66 -20.25 7.13 6.54
CA LEU A 66 -19.42 7.04 5.34
C LEU A 66 -18.20 6.15 5.57
N THR A 67 -17.60 6.19 6.76
CA THR A 67 -16.48 5.34 7.17
C THR A 67 -16.89 3.87 7.22
N ILE A 68 -18.01 3.55 7.86
CA ILE A 68 -18.56 2.19 7.94
C ILE A 68 -18.98 1.69 6.56
N LEU A 69 -19.65 2.52 5.76
CA LEU A 69 -20.01 2.16 4.38
C LEU A 69 -18.75 1.82 3.56
N SER A 70 -17.70 2.63 3.69
CA SER A 70 -16.42 2.39 3.03
C SER A 70 -15.77 1.08 3.49
N SER A 71 -15.84 0.73 4.78
CA SER A 71 -15.33 -0.55 5.28
C SER A 71 -16.09 -1.74 4.69
N VAL A 72 -17.41 -1.64 4.57
CA VAL A 72 -18.24 -2.68 3.94
C VAL A 72 -17.90 -2.82 2.45
N VAL A 73 -17.77 -1.70 1.72
CA VAL A 73 -17.35 -1.73 0.31
C VAL A 73 -16.00 -2.41 0.16
N PHE A 74 -15.01 -2.07 1.00
CA PHE A 74 -13.71 -2.74 0.99
C PHE A 74 -13.81 -4.24 1.30
N LEU A 75 -14.61 -4.64 2.29
CA LEU A 75 -14.80 -6.06 2.61
C LEU A 75 -15.38 -6.83 1.42
N VAL A 76 -16.41 -6.28 0.77
CA VAL A 76 -17.00 -6.87 -0.43
C VAL A 76 -15.98 -6.91 -1.57
N SER A 77 -15.24 -5.82 -1.82
CA SER A 77 -14.16 -5.80 -2.82
C SER A 77 -13.10 -6.87 -2.56
N ALA A 78 -12.74 -7.11 -1.29
CA ALA A 78 -11.79 -8.15 -0.92
C ALA A 78 -12.29 -9.54 -1.34
N LEU A 79 -13.53 -9.89 -0.95
CA LEU A 79 -14.15 -11.16 -1.32
C LEU A 79 -14.32 -11.30 -2.83
N LEU A 80 -14.68 -10.22 -3.53
CA LEU A 80 -14.76 -10.20 -5.00
C LEU A 80 -13.41 -10.51 -5.65
N CYS A 81 -12.30 -9.99 -5.13
CA CYS A 81 -10.96 -10.28 -5.65
C CYS A 81 -10.57 -11.75 -5.47
N LEU A 82 -10.96 -12.36 -4.35
CA LEU A 82 -10.71 -13.78 -4.06
C LEU A 82 -11.50 -14.70 -5.01
N PHE A 83 -12.77 -14.38 -5.24
CA PHE A 83 -13.68 -15.18 -6.08
C PHE A 83 -13.84 -14.63 -7.51
N TRP A 84 -12.90 -13.82 -7.98
CA TRP A 84 -13.00 -13.05 -9.25
C TRP A 84 -13.43 -13.88 -10.48
N HIS A 85 -12.93 -15.12 -10.55
CA HIS A 85 -13.19 -16.05 -11.66
C HIS A 85 -14.54 -16.76 -11.58
N GLN A 86 -15.10 -16.91 -10.38
CA GLN A 86 -16.38 -17.60 -10.16
C GLN A 86 -17.57 -16.68 -10.47
N ILE A 87 -17.38 -15.36 -10.34
CA ILE A 87 -18.44 -14.37 -10.50
C ILE A 87 -18.63 -13.99 -11.96
N LYS A 88 -19.80 -14.35 -12.52
CA LYS A 88 -20.19 -14.10 -13.91
C LYS A 88 -20.78 -12.70 -14.14
N LEU A 89 -21.22 -11.99 -13.09
CA LEU A 89 -21.81 -10.64 -13.19
C LEU A 89 -20.73 -9.58 -13.43
N HIS A 90 -20.29 -9.44 -14.68
CA HIS A 90 -19.15 -8.60 -15.05
C HIS A 90 -19.33 -7.11 -14.72
N ILE A 91 -20.52 -6.55 -14.96
CA ILE A 91 -20.81 -5.15 -14.67
C ILE A 91 -20.75 -4.92 -13.15
N LEU A 92 -21.53 -5.69 -12.39
CA LEU A 92 -21.62 -5.55 -10.94
C LEU A 92 -20.25 -5.68 -10.25
N LYS A 93 -19.47 -6.71 -10.59
CA LYS A 93 -18.16 -6.92 -9.95
C LYS A 93 -17.16 -5.80 -10.31
N LYS A 94 -17.22 -5.27 -11.54
CA LYS A 94 -16.39 -4.12 -11.93
C LYS A 94 -16.84 -2.84 -11.23
N THR A 95 -18.14 -2.60 -11.10
CA THR A 95 -18.66 -1.44 -10.38
C THR A 95 -18.20 -1.46 -8.92
N ILE A 96 -18.40 -2.57 -8.21
CA ILE A 96 -18.00 -2.67 -6.79
C ILE A 96 -16.47 -2.53 -6.63
N LEU A 97 -15.68 -3.19 -7.49
CA LEU A 97 -14.23 -3.05 -7.46
C LEU A 97 -13.78 -1.62 -7.79
N GLY A 98 -14.42 -0.98 -8.77
CA GLY A 98 -14.18 0.41 -9.16
C GLY A 98 -14.46 1.38 -8.01
N THR A 99 -15.59 1.21 -7.31
CA THR A 99 -15.91 1.98 -6.10
C THR A 99 -14.86 1.76 -5.01
N GLY A 100 -14.43 0.52 -4.77
CA GLY A 100 -13.36 0.22 -3.83
C GLY A 100 -12.04 0.91 -4.20
N ILE A 101 -11.64 0.90 -5.48
CA ILE A 101 -10.43 1.59 -5.95
C ILE A 101 -10.55 3.10 -5.76
N PHE A 102 -11.71 3.68 -6.07
CA PHE A 102 -11.98 5.10 -5.86
C PHE A 102 -11.84 5.47 -4.38
N LEU A 103 -12.43 4.68 -3.46
CA LEU A 103 -12.32 4.92 -2.03
C LEU A 103 -10.88 4.76 -1.51
N LEU A 104 -10.09 3.81 -2.04
CA LEU A 104 -8.66 3.71 -1.72
C LEU A 104 -7.88 4.96 -2.16
N PHE A 105 -8.19 5.48 -3.35
CA PHE A 105 -7.56 6.69 -3.85
C PHE A 105 -7.97 7.92 -3.04
N PHE A 106 -9.25 8.07 -2.74
CA PHE A 106 -9.79 9.14 -1.90
C PHE A 106 -9.19 9.10 -0.48
N MET A 107 -9.06 7.91 0.11
CA MET A 107 -8.32 7.72 1.36
C MET A 107 -6.87 8.21 1.23
N GLY A 108 -6.19 7.91 0.12
CA GLY A 108 -4.84 8.41 -0.16
C GLY A 108 -4.74 9.93 -0.14
N ILE A 109 -5.70 10.62 -0.75
CA ILE A 109 -5.79 12.09 -0.71
C ILE A 109 -5.98 12.60 0.72
N CYS A 110 -6.88 11.97 1.49
CA CYS A 110 -7.10 12.31 2.90
C CYS A 110 -5.81 12.12 3.72
N MET A 111 -5.03 11.05 3.44
CA MET A 111 -3.75 10.81 4.11
C MET A 111 -2.72 11.89 3.80
N VAL A 112 -2.58 12.31 2.54
CA VAL A 112 -1.70 13.42 2.13
C VAL A 112 -2.04 14.68 2.93
N LYS A 113 -3.33 15.03 2.99
CA LYS A 113 -3.80 16.19 3.76
C LYS A 113 -3.49 16.04 5.25
N SER A 114 -3.74 14.88 5.84
CA SER A 114 -3.47 14.62 7.27
C SER A 114 -1.98 14.71 7.65
N LYS A 115 -1.09 14.53 6.67
CA LYS A 115 0.37 14.62 6.84
C LYS A 115 0.93 15.89 6.20
N ASN A 116 0.30 17.03 6.43
CA ASN A 116 0.77 18.34 5.97
C ASN A 116 1.03 18.42 4.45
N TYR A 117 0.15 17.81 3.66
CA TYR A 117 0.23 17.80 2.19
C TYR A 117 1.45 17.06 1.60
N ASP A 118 1.98 16.09 2.32
CA ASP A 118 3.09 15.27 1.84
C ASP A 118 2.66 14.31 0.71
N ILE A 119 2.97 14.69 -0.53
CA ILE A 119 2.62 13.93 -1.75
C ILE A 119 3.30 12.56 -1.78
N LEU A 120 4.46 12.39 -1.12
CA LEU A 120 5.17 11.11 -1.07
C LEU A 120 4.32 10.04 -0.39
N GLN A 121 3.41 10.44 0.50
CA GLN A 121 2.44 9.53 1.11
C GLN A 121 1.52 8.86 0.07
N LEU A 122 1.15 9.57 -1.00
CA LEU A 122 0.33 9.01 -2.07
C LEU A 122 1.09 7.96 -2.88
N PHE A 123 2.37 8.22 -3.15
CA PHE A 123 3.24 7.27 -3.84
C PHE A 123 3.49 6.00 -3.00
N GLU A 124 3.51 6.11 -1.66
CA GLU A 124 3.55 4.94 -0.77
C GLU A 124 2.43 3.93 -1.09
N LEU A 125 1.24 4.43 -1.43
CA LEU A 125 0.05 3.63 -1.76
C LEU A 125 0.09 3.00 -3.16
N SER A 126 1.17 3.16 -3.94
CA SER A 126 1.23 2.72 -5.35
C SER A 126 0.93 1.23 -5.53
N ILE A 127 1.54 0.34 -4.73
CA ILE A 127 1.19 -1.10 -4.76
C ILE A 127 -0.30 -1.32 -4.42
N GLN A 128 -0.81 -0.61 -3.42
CA GLN A 128 -2.19 -0.77 -2.95
C GLN A 128 -3.22 -0.33 -4.00
N LEU A 129 -2.87 0.62 -4.87
CA LEU A 129 -3.72 1.08 -5.96
C LEU A 129 -3.53 0.24 -7.24
N ILE A 130 -2.28 -0.04 -7.62
CA ILE A 130 -1.98 -0.70 -8.90
C ILE A 130 -2.45 -2.16 -8.90
N VAL A 131 -2.33 -2.89 -7.78
CA VAL A 131 -2.74 -4.31 -7.73
C VAL A 131 -4.24 -4.49 -8.03
N PRO A 132 -5.17 -3.78 -7.34
CA PRO A 132 -6.58 -3.76 -7.72
C PRO A 132 -6.86 -3.25 -9.13
N LEU A 133 -6.15 -2.22 -9.60
CA LEU A 133 -6.32 -1.68 -10.95
C LEU A 133 -5.97 -2.70 -12.03
N VAL A 134 -4.92 -3.50 -11.82
CA VAL A 134 -4.57 -4.60 -12.73
C VAL A 134 -5.73 -5.60 -12.82
N ILE A 135 -6.38 -5.95 -11.71
CA ILE A 135 -7.55 -6.85 -11.73
C ILE A 135 -8.73 -6.17 -12.45
N PHE A 136 -8.99 -4.90 -12.18
CA PHE A 136 -10.08 -4.14 -12.77
C PHE A 136 -10.03 -4.06 -14.30
N PHE A 137 -8.85 -3.76 -14.85
CA PHE A 137 -8.66 -3.67 -16.31
C PHE A 137 -8.65 -5.03 -17.02
N ASN A 138 -8.37 -6.12 -16.31
CA ASN A 138 -8.29 -7.45 -16.90
C ASN A 138 -9.54 -8.27 -16.60
N ALA A 139 -10.49 -8.27 -17.56
CA ALA A 139 -11.75 -9.02 -17.44
C ALA A 139 -11.54 -10.53 -17.20
N SER A 140 -10.47 -11.09 -17.76
CA SER A 140 -9.99 -12.44 -17.48
C SER A 140 -8.50 -12.40 -17.13
N LEU A 141 -8.16 -12.77 -15.90
CA LEU A 141 -6.75 -12.91 -15.49
C LEU A 141 -6.00 -14.00 -16.31
N LYS A 142 -6.72 -14.83 -17.08
CA LYS A 142 -6.11 -15.86 -17.94
C LYS A 142 -5.39 -15.28 -19.17
N ASN A 143 -5.86 -14.16 -19.69
CA ASN A 143 -5.39 -13.60 -20.96
C ASN A 143 -4.54 -12.33 -20.77
N MET A 144 -3.92 -12.18 -19.59
CA MET A 144 -3.10 -11.01 -19.29
C MET A 144 -1.77 -11.06 -20.04
N ASP A 145 -1.39 -9.93 -20.63
CA ASP A 145 -0.04 -9.69 -21.12
C ASP A 145 0.93 -9.64 -19.94
N VAL A 146 1.78 -10.66 -19.85
CA VAL A 146 2.75 -10.85 -18.76
C VAL A 146 3.84 -9.78 -18.78
N SER A 147 4.23 -9.29 -19.96
CA SER A 147 5.25 -8.24 -20.11
C SER A 147 4.71 -6.91 -19.58
N LYS A 148 3.49 -6.55 -20.02
CA LYS A 148 2.80 -5.36 -19.52
C LYS A 148 2.54 -5.43 -18.02
N LEU A 149 2.11 -6.59 -17.51
CA LEU A 149 1.93 -6.82 -16.07
C LEU A 149 3.23 -6.60 -15.30
N SER A 150 4.32 -7.24 -15.73
CA SER A 150 5.64 -7.10 -15.09
C SER A 150 6.08 -5.65 -15.03
N LYS A 151 5.92 -4.90 -16.13
CA LYS A 151 6.26 -3.47 -16.20
C LYS A 151 5.49 -2.66 -15.16
N TRP A 152 4.16 -2.79 -15.10
CA TRP A 152 3.34 -2.03 -14.16
C TRP A 152 3.61 -2.40 -12.69
N LEU A 153 3.82 -3.68 -12.40
CA LEU A 153 4.16 -4.10 -11.04
C LEU A 153 5.54 -3.60 -10.61
N LYS A 154 6.54 -3.57 -11.50
CA LYS A 154 7.85 -2.96 -11.20
C LYS A 154 7.74 -1.46 -10.90
N ILE A 155 6.94 -0.74 -11.69
CA ILE A 155 6.64 0.68 -11.44
C ILE A 155 5.97 0.85 -10.07
N ALA A 156 5.00 0.00 -9.74
CA ALA A 156 4.34 0.03 -8.43
C ALA A 156 5.32 -0.16 -7.28
N VAL A 157 6.21 -1.15 -7.39
CA VAL A 157 7.26 -1.42 -6.38
C VAL A 157 8.19 -0.22 -6.24
N ALA A 158 8.71 0.32 -7.34
CA ALA A 158 9.60 1.48 -7.29
C ALA A 158 8.91 2.71 -6.67
N LEU A 159 7.68 3.02 -7.09
CA LEU A 159 6.92 4.16 -6.54
C LEU A 159 6.55 3.98 -5.08
N THR A 160 6.44 2.75 -4.58
CA THR A 160 6.23 2.51 -3.15
C THR A 160 7.55 2.62 -2.37
N PHE A 161 8.65 2.05 -2.84
CA PHE A 161 9.92 2.02 -2.09
C PHE A 161 10.69 3.34 -2.13
N ILE A 162 10.57 4.13 -3.21
CA ILE A 162 11.21 5.45 -3.29
C ILE A 162 10.79 6.36 -2.12
N PRO A 163 9.49 6.64 -1.90
CA PRO A 163 9.02 7.41 -0.74
C PRO A 163 9.53 6.88 0.60
N HIS A 164 9.46 5.55 0.81
CA HIS A 164 9.96 4.94 2.04
C HIS A 164 11.45 5.22 2.24
N GLY A 165 12.24 5.13 1.17
CA GLY A 165 13.66 5.46 1.20
C GLY A 165 13.92 6.92 1.52
N LEU A 166 13.20 7.84 0.86
CA LEU A 166 13.34 9.28 1.10
C LEU A 166 12.95 9.66 2.55
N PHE A 167 11.93 9.02 3.11
CA PHE A 167 11.53 9.18 4.51
C PHE A 167 12.56 8.62 5.49
N ALA A 168 13.06 7.40 5.23
CA ALA A 168 14.05 6.77 6.11
C ALA A 168 15.41 7.49 6.09
N MET A 169 15.76 8.11 4.96
CA MET A 169 16.93 8.99 4.82
C MET A 169 16.77 10.34 5.51
N GLY A 170 15.54 10.74 5.88
CA GLY A 170 15.28 12.02 6.53
C GLY A 170 15.48 13.24 5.62
N LEU A 171 15.32 13.08 4.29
CA LEU A 171 15.48 14.20 3.34
C LEU A 171 14.47 15.34 3.57
N PHE A 172 13.28 15.00 4.06
CA PHE A 172 12.27 15.96 4.51
C PHE A 172 12.10 15.87 6.03
N TYR A 173 11.78 14.68 6.51
CA TYR A 173 11.71 14.31 7.92
C TYR A 173 11.79 12.78 8.03
N VAL A 174 12.18 12.27 9.20
CA VAL A 174 12.06 10.84 9.50
C VAL A 174 10.76 10.62 10.28
N PRO A 175 9.84 9.77 9.81
CA PRO A 175 8.63 9.47 10.56
C PRO A 175 8.97 8.87 11.93
N GLY A 176 8.49 9.47 13.02
CA GLY A 176 8.81 9.02 14.39
C GLY A 176 8.53 7.53 14.63
N HIS A 177 7.43 7.01 14.08
CA HIS A 177 7.11 5.59 14.18
C HIS A 177 8.14 4.64 13.52
N PHE A 178 8.97 5.10 12.57
CA PHE A 178 10.08 4.30 12.04
C PHE A 178 11.21 4.19 13.05
N ILE A 179 11.53 5.31 13.71
CA ILE A 179 12.54 5.37 14.77
C ILE A 179 12.08 4.49 15.94
N ASP A 180 10.85 4.69 16.44
CA ASP A 180 10.27 3.93 17.55
C ASP A 180 10.26 2.43 17.27
N MET A 181 9.86 2.04 16.05
CA MET A 181 9.84 0.63 15.63
C MET A 181 11.24 0.03 15.63
N THR A 182 12.24 0.77 15.15
CA THR A 182 13.64 0.32 15.11
C THR A 182 14.20 0.16 16.52
N ILE A 183 13.96 1.14 17.39
CA ILE A 183 14.36 1.09 18.81
C ILE A 183 13.70 -0.10 19.50
N LYS A 184 12.38 -0.28 19.36
CA LYS A 184 11.63 -1.36 20.02
C LYS A 184 12.07 -2.75 19.57
N ILE A 185 12.40 -2.93 18.29
CA ILE A 185 12.76 -4.24 17.75
C ILE A 185 14.22 -4.58 18.02
N LEU A 186 15.13 -3.60 17.91
CA LEU A 186 16.58 -3.85 17.98
C LEU A 186 17.20 -3.47 19.34
N GLY A 187 16.48 -2.75 20.20
CA GLY A 187 17.00 -2.29 21.50
C GLY A 187 18.10 -1.23 21.39
N VAL A 188 18.19 -0.53 20.26
CA VAL A 188 19.20 0.51 19.99
C VAL A 188 18.73 1.89 20.43
N ASN A 189 19.65 2.85 20.55
CA ASN A 189 19.26 4.24 20.81
C ASN A 189 18.79 4.97 19.54
N GLU A 190 18.25 6.18 19.69
CA GLU A 190 17.71 6.98 18.58
C GLU A 190 18.76 7.33 17.51
N THR A 191 19.99 7.67 17.91
CA THR A 191 21.08 7.97 16.96
C THR A 191 21.44 6.74 16.12
N GLN A 192 21.53 5.56 16.73
CA GLN A 192 21.77 4.31 16.03
C GLN A 192 20.59 3.94 15.11
N ALA A 193 19.35 4.13 15.57
CA ALA A 193 18.15 3.88 14.78
C ALA A 193 18.10 4.77 13.53
N THR A 194 18.35 6.06 13.68
CA THR A 194 18.36 7.02 12.56
C THR A 194 19.47 6.74 11.55
N GLN A 195 20.67 6.38 12.01
CA GLN A 195 21.77 5.96 11.12
C GLN A 195 21.43 4.69 10.32
N LEU A 196 20.83 3.69 10.98
CA LEU A 196 20.38 2.46 10.32
C LEU A 196 19.29 2.76 9.29
N LEU A 197 18.28 3.57 9.66
CA LEU A 197 17.21 3.98 8.76
C LEU A 197 17.75 4.69 7.52
N PHE A 198 18.76 5.54 7.68
CA PHE A 198 19.42 6.19 6.54
C PHE A 198 20.03 5.16 5.57
N MET A 199 20.79 4.19 6.10
CA MET A 199 21.39 3.12 5.27
C MET A 199 20.34 2.30 4.52
N ILE A 200 19.28 1.89 5.23
CA ILE A 200 18.16 1.16 4.64
C ILE A 200 17.44 2.01 3.59
N GLY A 201 17.28 3.32 3.85
CA GLY A 201 16.63 4.22 2.91
C GLY A 201 17.41 4.35 1.60
N VAL A 202 18.74 4.41 1.66
CA VAL A 202 19.60 4.36 0.46
C VAL A 202 19.40 3.04 -0.30
N LEU A 203 19.31 1.91 0.40
CA LEU A 203 19.04 0.62 -0.24
C LEU A 203 17.68 0.61 -0.94
N ASP A 204 16.63 1.18 -0.34
CA ASP A 204 15.29 1.27 -0.92
C ASP A 204 15.28 2.07 -2.25
N ILE A 205 16.09 3.13 -2.36
CA ILE A 205 16.28 3.85 -3.63
C ILE A 205 17.03 3.00 -4.66
N ILE A 206 18.13 2.36 -4.25
CA ILE A 206 18.96 1.53 -5.14
C ILE A 206 18.12 0.38 -5.74
N VAL A 207 17.36 -0.34 -4.90
CA VAL A 207 16.54 -1.47 -5.39
C VAL A 207 15.40 -1.02 -6.29
N SER A 208 14.85 0.18 -6.05
CA SER A 208 13.82 0.78 -6.91
C SER A 208 14.34 1.08 -8.32
N ILE A 209 15.64 1.32 -8.48
CA ILE A 209 16.29 1.50 -9.80
C ILE A 209 16.69 0.13 -10.38
N PHE A 210 17.34 -0.72 -9.58
CA PHE A 210 17.91 -1.99 -10.06
C PHE A 210 16.85 -3.00 -10.52
N ILE A 211 15.61 -2.89 -10.04
CA ILE A 211 14.49 -3.75 -10.49
C ILE A 211 14.22 -3.64 -12.00
N PHE A 212 14.59 -2.50 -12.63
CA PHE A 212 14.44 -2.28 -14.08
C PHE A 212 15.61 -2.83 -14.89
N ILE A 213 16.75 -3.12 -14.27
CA ILE A 213 17.95 -3.61 -14.96
C ILE A 213 17.85 -5.15 -15.07
N PRO A 214 17.77 -5.75 -16.28
CA PRO A 214 17.46 -7.18 -16.43
C PRO A 214 18.39 -8.13 -15.68
N LYS A 215 19.69 -7.84 -15.62
CA LYS A 215 20.68 -8.67 -14.90
C LYS A 215 20.55 -8.58 -13.38
N LEU A 216 20.14 -7.41 -12.86
CA LEU A 216 20.03 -7.15 -11.42
C LEU A 216 18.62 -7.37 -10.88
N ALA A 217 17.61 -7.46 -11.76
CA ALA A 217 16.21 -7.53 -11.37
C ALA A 217 15.92 -8.70 -10.40
N ARG A 218 16.50 -9.88 -10.63
CA ARG A 218 16.24 -11.06 -9.79
C ARG A 218 16.79 -10.96 -8.37
N PRO A 219 18.10 -10.71 -8.15
CA PRO A 219 18.61 -10.52 -6.80
C PRO A 219 17.91 -9.35 -6.10
N THR A 220 17.61 -8.27 -6.84
CA THR A 220 16.83 -7.14 -6.32
C THR A 220 15.45 -7.58 -5.83
N LEU A 221 14.71 -8.36 -6.63
CA LEU A 221 13.39 -8.86 -6.23
C LEU A 221 13.47 -9.74 -5.00
N VAL A 222 14.51 -10.56 -4.85
CA VAL A 222 14.71 -11.37 -3.63
C VAL A 222 14.88 -10.49 -2.40
N TYR A 223 15.72 -9.48 -2.49
CA TYR A 223 15.88 -8.49 -1.42
C TYR A 223 14.54 -7.81 -1.09
N VAL A 224 13.85 -7.26 -2.09
CA VAL A 224 12.59 -6.52 -1.89
C VAL A 224 11.48 -7.43 -1.33
N MET A 225 11.42 -8.70 -1.74
CA MET A 225 10.51 -9.69 -1.15
C MET A 225 10.75 -9.85 0.36
N ILE A 226 12.01 -10.09 0.74
CA ILE A 226 12.39 -10.30 2.15
C ILE A 226 12.16 -9.01 2.95
N TRP A 227 12.65 -7.88 2.44
CA TRP A 227 12.56 -6.60 3.11
C TRP A 227 11.10 -6.11 3.25
N GLY A 228 10.29 -6.24 2.20
CA GLY A 228 8.85 -5.95 2.25
C GLY A 228 8.09 -6.84 3.23
N PHE A 229 8.52 -8.10 3.40
CA PHE A 229 7.92 -9.01 4.37
C PHE A 229 8.33 -8.64 5.80
N LEU A 230 9.62 -8.45 6.05
CA LEU A 230 10.16 -8.06 7.35
C LEU A 230 9.55 -6.75 7.84
N THR A 231 9.44 -5.74 6.98
CA THR A 231 8.81 -4.46 7.34
C THR A 231 7.32 -4.63 7.61
N ALA A 232 6.58 -5.45 6.86
CA ALA A 232 5.18 -5.73 7.17
C ALA A 232 5.00 -6.42 8.53
N VAL A 233 5.84 -7.42 8.84
CA VAL A 233 5.82 -8.14 10.13
C VAL A 233 6.32 -7.27 11.29
N ALA A 234 7.24 -6.35 11.03
CA ALA A 234 7.75 -5.42 12.03
C ALA A 234 6.64 -4.63 12.73
N ARG A 235 5.51 -4.36 12.06
CA ARG A 235 4.34 -3.68 12.66
C ARG A 235 3.71 -4.52 13.77
N LEU A 236 3.56 -5.83 13.55
CA LEU A 236 3.11 -6.76 14.58
C LEU A 236 4.11 -6.84 15.72
N VAL A 237 5.41 -6.99 15.41
CA VAL A 237 6.46 -7.14 16.43
C VAL A 237 6.57 -5.89 17.29
N SER A 238 6.63 -4.69 16.70
CA SER A 238 6.76 -3.43 17.45
C SER A 238 5.51 -3.03 18.22
N GLY A 239 4.35 -3.51 17.79
CA GLY A 239 3.07 -3.29 18.46
C GLY A 239 2.72 -4.39 19.46
N PHE A 240 3.57 -5.41 19.62
CA PHE A 240 3.32 -6.55 20.49
C PHE A 240 3.65 -6.21 21.94
N ASN A 241 2.66 -6.33 22.83
CA ASN A 241 2.84 -6.34 24.26
C ASN A 241 2.29 -7.68 24.82
N PRO A 242 3.12 -8.52 25.48
CA PRO A 242 2.70 -9.79 26.06
C PRO A 242 1.53 -9.69 27.04
N ASP A 243 1.50 -8.62 27.85
CA ASP A 243 0.45 -8.40 28.86
C ASP A 243 -0.92 -8.12 28.22
N PHE A 244 -0.91 -7.62 26.99
CA PHE A 244 -2.10 -7.27 26.21
C PHE A 244 -2.13 -8.02 24.88
N PHE A 245 -1.92 -9.34 24.88
CA PHE A 245 -1.80 -10.18 23.69
C PHE A 245 -2.87 -9.88 22.62
N TRP A 246 -4.16 -9.98 22.97
CA TRP A 246 -5.26 -9.81 22.02
C TRP A 246 -5.38 -8.37 21.50
N SER A 247 -5.21 -7.38 22.38
CA SER A 247 -5.26 -5.96 22.00
C SER A 247 -4.09 -5.60 21.08
N SER A 248 -2.90 -6.11 21.37
CA SER A 248 -1.69 -5.89 20.57
C SER A 248 -1.86 -6.42 19.14
N LEU A 249 -2.40 -7.65 19.02
CA LEU A 249 -2.73 -8.22 17.71
C LEU A 249 -3.79 -7.38 17.00
N HIS A 250 -4.88 -7.00 17.67
CA HIS A 250 -5.94 -6.19 17.09
C HIS A 250 -5.41 -4.86 16.51
N ASN A 251 -4.56 -4.17 17.26
CA ASN A 251 -4.02 -2.85 16.92
C ASN A 251 -2.99 -2.88 15.79
N SER A 252 -2.39 -4.05 15.49
CA SER A 252 -1.26 -4.14 14.57
C SER A 252 -1.52 -5.03 13.35
N THR A 253 -2.45 -5.99 13.44
CA THR A 253 -2.69 -6.99 12.39
C THR A 253 -3.08 -6.34 11.07
N TYR A 254 -4.00 -5.38 11.08
CA TYR A 254 -4.46 -4.73 9.86
C TYR A 254 -3.32 -4.01 9.13
N LEU A 255 -2.38 -3.40 9.87
CA LEU A 255 -1.20 -2.72 9.32
C LEU A 255 -0.28 -3.68 8.55
N THR A 256 -0.16 -4.92 9.04
CA THR A 256 0.59 -5.98 8.36
C THR A 256 -0.17 -6.49 7.15
N LEU A 257 -1.48 -6.74 7.27
CA LEU A 257 -2.29 -7.33 6.19
C LEU A 257 -2.22 -6.52 4.89
N TYR A 258 -2.54 -5.21 4.94
CA TYR A 258 -2.50 -4.40 3.71
C TYR A 258 -1.07 -4.09 3.22
N ARG A 259 -0.04 -4.42 4.03
CA ARG A 259 1.38 -4.26 3.66
C ARG A 259 2.06 -5.55 3.19
N LEU A 260 1.57 -6.74 3.51
CA LEU A 260 2.06 -8.00 2.93
C LEU A 260 2.20 -8.00 1.38
N PRO A 261 1.32 -7.31 0.61
CA PRO A 261 1.53 -7.11 -0.82
C PRO A 261 2.88 -6.52 -1.23
N HIS A 262 3.57 -5.78 -0.34
CA HIS A 262 4.92 -5.27 -0.59
C HIS A 262 5.94 -6.39 -0.80
N ALA A 263 5.70 -7.58 -0.24
CA ALA A 263 6.47 -8.79 -0.50
C ALA A 263 5.88 -9.65 -1.63
N LEU A 264 4.55 -9.77 -1.68
CA LEU A 264 3.87 -10.65 -2.65
C LEU A 264 3.97 -10.13 -4.09
N VAL A 265 3.94 -8.81 -4.31
CA VAL A 265 4.06 -8.23 -5.65
C VAL A 265 5.45 -8.49 -6.25
N PRO A 266 6.57 -8.24 -5.55
CA PRO A 266 7.88 -8.69 -5.99
C PRO A 266 7.96 -10.19 -6.26
N LEU A 267 7.30 -11.03 -5.45
CA LEU A 267 7.21 -12.47 -5.71
C LEU A 267 6.49 -12.78 -7.02
N ILE A 268 5.38 -12.09 -7.31
CA ILE A 268 4.68 -12.21 -8.59
C ILE A 268 5.62 -11.85 -9.74
N ILE A 269 6.36 -10.74 -9.64
CA ILE A 269 7.32 -10.31 -10.67
C ILE A 269 8.43 -11.36 -10.84
N PHE A 270 8.95 -11.91 -9.75
CA PHE A 270 9.99 -12.94 -9.77
C PHE A 270 9.53 -14.20 -10.51
N LEU A 271 8.30 -14.64 -10.26
CA LEU A 271 7.71 -15.83 -10.89
C LEU A 271 7.42 -15.66 -12.39
N ILE A 272 7.16 -14.43 -12.85
CA ILE A 272 6.87 -14.15 -14.27
C ILE A 272 8.12 -13.79 -15.08
N LEU A 273 9.22 -13.38 -14.44
CA LEU A 273 10.44 -13.03 -15.16
C LEU A 273 11.12 -14.30 -15.72
N PRO A 274 11.41 -14.34 -17.04
CA PRO A 274 12.07 -15.47 -17.66
C PRO A 274 13.43 -15.72 -16.99
N LYS A 275 13.86 -16.99 -16.98
CA LYS A 275 15.23 -17.29 -16.56
C LYS A 275 16.19 -16.54 -17.46
N THR A 276 16.92 -15.58 -16.88
CA THR A 276 18.06 -14.97 -17.53
C THR A 276 18.95 -16.15 -17.92
N HIS A 277 18.95 -16.50 -19.20
CA HIS A 277 20.00 -17.31 -19.75
C HIS A 277 21.26 -16.54 -19.42
N THR A 278 22.07 -17.11 -18.52
CA THR A 278 23.50 -16.85 -18.54
C THR A 278 23.86 -16.97 -20.01
N LEU A 279 24.24 -15.86 -20.64
CA LEU A 279 24.94 -15.89 -21.91
C LEU A 279 26.22 -16.67 -21.61
N THR A 280 26.14 -18.00 -21.73
CA THR A 280 27.32 -18.83 -21.85
C THR A 280 28.04 -18.23 -23.04
N PHE A 281 29.25 -17.76 -22.76
CA PHE A 281 30.18 -17.18 -23.71
C PHE A 281 30.35 -18.19 -24.87
N LYS A 282 29.49 -18.11 -25.89
CA LYS A 282 29.66 -18.78 -27.18
C LYS A 282 30.36 -17.79 -28.11
N LEU A 283 31.53 -17.35 -27.66
CA LEU A 283 32.53 -16.67 -28.48
C LEU A 283 33.82 -17.44 -28.23
N LEU A 284 34.43 -17.89 -29.33
CA LEU A 284 35.72 -18.61 -29.43
C LEU A 284 35.69 -20.15 -29.51
N THR A 285 34.80 -20.71 -30.33
CA THR A 285 35.17 -21.88 -31.16
C THR A 285 34.59 -21.69 -32.57
N ASN A 286 35.00 -20.61 -33.22
CA ASN A 286 34.89 -20.42 -34.67
C ASN A 286 36.20 -19.76 -35.11
N GLU A 287 37.30 -20.48 -34.93
CA GLU A 287 38.49 -20.31 -35.74
C GLU A 287 39.01 -21.72 -36.04
N ASN A 288 38.79 -22.12 -37.29
CA ASN A 288 39.54 -23.04 -38.15
C ASN A 288 40.18 -24.29 -37.53
#